data_AF-A0A7C4MYE1-F1
#
_entry.id   AF-A0A7C4MYE1-F1
#
_cell.length_a   1.000
_cell.length_b   1.000
_cell.length_c   1.000
_cell.angle_alpha   90.00
_cell.angle_beta   90.00
_cell.angle_gamma   90.00
#
_symmetry.space_group_name_H-M   'P 1'
#
loop_
_entity.id
_entity.type
_entity.pdbx_description
1 polymer ?
#
loop_
_entity_poly.entity_id
_entity_poly.type
_entity_poly.pdbx_seq_one_letter_code
_entity_poly.pdbx_strand_id
1 'polypeptide(L)'
;MNRVPPIREEVWHEAQQRVLAYLQCLRLPSPENLELALKALKQARAGLDHSPEAHPVTESWRALHRLLAEEPLPDAQDRGPLERKIPSPVGIQGLCGEIQPMPALNRGSMVPGKLR
;
A
#
# COMPACT_ATOMS: atom_id res chain seq x y z
N MET A 1 25.32 14.32 -21.38
CA MET A 1 24.35 13.23 -21.15
C MET A 1 24.50 12.76 -19.72
N ASN A 2 23.62 13.18 -18.81
CA ASN A 2 23.64 12.72 -17.42
C ASN A 2 23.10 11.29 -17.39
N ARG A 3 23.93 10.32 -16.99
CA ARG A 3 23.47 8.94 -16.77
C ARG A 3 22.69 8.93 -15.47
N VAL A 4 21.40 8.58 -15.54
CA VAL A 4 20.60 8.30 -14.35
C VAL A 4 21.25 7.10 -13.64
N PRO A 5 21.55 7.20 -12.33
CA PRO A 5 22.17 6.10 -11.60
C PRO A 5 21.24 4.89 -11.59
N PRO A 6 21.78 3.66 -11.59
CA PRO A 6 20.95 2.46 -11.53
C PRO A 6 20.12 2.46 -10.25
N ILE A 7 18.86 2.10 -10.40
CA ILE A 7 17.93 1.93 -9.27
C ILE A 7 18.47 0.80 -8.39
N ARG A 8 18.52 1.06 -7.08
CA ARG A 8 19.06 0.09 -6.13
C ARG A 8 18.05 -1.02 -5.82
N GLU A 9 18.56 -2.21 -5.51
CA GLU A 9 17.74 -3.39 -5.21
C GLU A 9 16.85 -3.16 -3.97
N GLU A 10 17.29 -2.36 -2.99
CA GLU A 10 16.50 -2.07 -1.80
C GLU A 10 15.17 -1.36 -2.13
N VAL A 11 15.17 -0.54 -3.18
CA VAL A 11 13.96 0.18 -3.64
C VAL A 11 12.97 -0.79 -4.29
N TRP A 12 13.48 -1.79 -5.00
CA TRP A 12 12.66 -2.88 -5.55
C TRP A 12 12.09 -3.77 -4.45
N HIS A 13 12.89 -4.06 -3.43
CA HIS A 13 12.43 -4.80 -2.26
C HIS A 13 11.30 -4.06 -1.53
N GLU A 14 11.44 -2.75 -1.35
CA GLU A 14 10.40 -1.90 -0.76
C GLU A 14 9.11 -1.88 -1.61
N ALA A 15 9.23 -1.78 -2.94
CA ALA A 15 8.09 -1.84 -3.85
C ALA A 15 7.34 -3.18 -3.74
N GLN A 16 8.08 -4.30 -3.73
CA GLN A 16 7.52 -5.63 -3.54
C GLN A 16 6.77 -5.75 -2.21
N GLN A 17 7.37 -5.31 -1.10
CA GLN A 17 6.75 -5.37 0.23
C GLN A 17 5.43 -4.60 0.26
N ARG A 18 5.37 -3.39 -0.31
CA ARG A 18 4.15 -2.57 -0.35
C ARG A 18 3.04 -3.21 -1.17
N VAL A 19 3.36 -3.73 -2.35
CA VAL A 19 2.39 -4.41 -3.21
C VAL A 19 1.80 -5.64 -2.51
N LEU A 20 2.64 -6.47 -1.90
CA LEU A 20 2.20 -7.66 -1.18
C LEU A 20 1.35 -7.31 0.04
N ALA A 21 1.75 -6.32 0.84
CA ALA A 21 0.97 -5.88 2.00
C ALA A 21 -0.43 -5.42 1.60
N TYR A 22 -0.56 -4.66 0.51
CA TYR A 22 -1.85 -4.22 0.02
C TYR A 22 -2.74 -5.38 -0.44
N LEU A 23 -2.19 -6.30 -1.23
CA LEU A 23 -2.93 -7.48 -1.71
C LEU A 23 -3.38 -8.40 -0.57
N GLN A 24 -2.56 -8.53 0.48
CA GLN A 24 -2.95 -9.22 1.71
C GLN A 24 -4.14 -8.54 2.41
N CYS A 25 -4.20 -7.20 2.41
CA CYS A 25 -5.36 -6.46 2.94
C CYS A 25 -6.63 -6.73 2.12
N LEU A 26 -6.51 -6.95 0.81
CA LEU A 26 -7.63 -7.35 -0.05
C LEU A 26 -8.08 -8.80 0.16
N ARG A 27 -7.34 -9.59 0.96
CA ARG A 27 -7.65 -10.98 1.31
C ARG A 27 -7.89 -11.90 0.10
N LEU A 28 -7.21 -11.67 -1.03
CA LEU A 28 -7.30 -12.64 -2.13
C LEU A 28 -6.63 -13.95 -1.69
N PRO A 29 -6.92 -15.08 -2.34
CA PRO A 29 -6.19 -16.30 -2.03
C PRO A 29 -4.70 -16.11 -2.37
N SER A 30 -3.85 -16.80 -1.61
CA SER A 30 -2.40 -16.60 -1.64
C SER A 30 -1.74 -16.73 -3.02
N PRO A 31 -2.09 -17.70 -3.88
CA PRO A 31 -1.45 -17.81 -5.19
C PRO A 31 -1.81 -16.63 -6.10
N GLU A 32 -3.07 -16.21 -6.15
CA GLU A 32 -3.52 -15.08 -6.98
C GLU A 32 -2.88 -13.76 -6.53
N ASN A 33 -2.69 -13.56 -5.22
CA ASN A 33 -1.95 -12.41 -4.68
C ASN A 33 -0.51 -12.36 -5.21
N LEU A 34 0.18 -13.50 -5.22
CA LEU A 34 1.58 -13.55 -5.68
C LEU A 34 1.68 -13.34 -7.19
N GLU A 35 0.75 -13.90 -7.96
CA GLU A 35 0.68 -13.71 -9.41
C GLU A 35 0.42 -12.24 -9.77
N LEU A 36 -0.56 -11.60 -9.12
CA LEU A 36 -0.86 -10.18 -9.31
C LEU A 36 0.34 -9.30 -8.91
N ALA A 37 0.97 -9.58 -7.78
CA ALA A 37 2.15 -8.84 -7.34
C ALA A 37 3.28 -8.93 -8.38
N LEU A 38 3.57 -10.13 -8.86
CA LEU A 38 4.60 -10.36 -9.87
C LEU A 38 4.27 -9.64 -11.19
N LYS A 39 3.01 -9.70 -11.63
CA LYS A 39 2.53 -9.02 -12.85
C LYS A 39 2.71 -7.50 -12.74
N ALA A 40 2.32 -6.92 -11.59
CA ALA A 40 2.48 -5.48 -11.32
C ALA A 40 3.96 -5.04 -11.33
N LEU A 41 4.83 -5.77 -10.62
CA LEU A 41 6.27 -5.46 -10.55
C LEU A 41 6.96 -5.56 -11.91
N LYS A 42 6.61 -6.57 -12.72
CA LYS A 42 7.12 -6.70 -14.11
C LYS A 42 6.67 -5.54 -14.99
N GLN A 43 5.40 -5.15 -14.92
CA GLN A 43 4.90 -4.00 -15.68
C GLN A 43 5.55 -2.68 -15.25
N ALA A 44 5.77 -2.49 -13.95
CA ALA A 44 6.49 -1.33 -13.44
C ALA A 44 7.92 -1.27 -13.94
N ARG A 45 8.62 -2.41 -13.99
CA ARG A 45 9.99 -2.49 -14.51
C ARG A 45 10.04 -2.12 -15.99
N ALA A 46 9.12 -2.63 -16.80
CA ALA A 46 9.00 -2.24 -18.20
C ALA A 46 8.63 -0.74 -18.36
N GLY A 47 7.81 -0.19 -17.45
CA GLY A 47 7.46 1.24 -17.46
C GLY A 47 8.63 2.16 -17.15
N LEU A 48 9.54 1.74 -16.28
CA LEU A 48 10.77 2.48 -15.94
C LEU A 48 11.75 2.59 -17.11
N ASP A 49 11.75 1.63 -18.02
CA ASP A 49 12.55 1.72 -19.26
C ASP A 49 12.10 2.93 -20.12
N HIS A 50 10.84 3.34 -20.01
CA HIS A 50 10.27 4.49 -20.71
C HIS A 50 10.26 5.78 -19.88
N SER A 51 10.39 5.68 -18.55
CA SER A 51 10.45 6.82 -17.63
C SER A 51 11.45 6.54 -16.51
N PRO A 52 12.76 6.72 -16.77
CA PRO A 52 13.81 6.37 -15.82
C PRO A 52 13.86 7.27 -14.58
N GLU A 53 13.13 8.39 -14.60
CA GLU A 53 12.97 9.30 -13.45
C GLU A 53 11.88 8.84 -12.48
N ALA A 54 11.03 7.89 -12.90
CA ALA A 54 9.96 7.37 -12.06
C ALA A 54 10.51 6.48 -10.93
N HIS A 55 9.77 6.40 -9.83
CA HIS A 55 10.16 5.60 -8.67
C HIS A 55 9.52 4.20 -8.74
N PRO A 56 10.26 3.09 -8.51
CA PRO A 56 9.74 1.73 -8.59
C PRO A 56 8.48 1.48 -7.77
N VAL A 57 8.40 2.04 -6.56
CA VAL A 57 7.20 1.95 -5.72
C VAL A 57 5.99 2.55 -6.41
N THR A 58 6.14 3.76 -6.96
CA THR A 58 5.05 4.49 -7.61
C THR A 58 4.59 3.77 -8.87
N GLU A 59 5.52 3.28 -9.69
CA GLU A 59 5.17 2.53 -10.91
C GLU A 59 4.55 1.18 -10.60
N SER A 60 5.03 0.47 -9.57
CA SER A 60 4.43 -0.79 -9.10
C SER A 60 3.00 -0.56 -8.61
N TRP A 61 2.75 0.54 -7.92
CA TRP A 61 1.42 0.94 -7.49
C TRP A 61 0.49 1.27 -8.66
N ARG A 62 0.96 2.05 -9.62
CA ARG A 62 0.20 2.39 -10.84
C ARG A 62 -0.11 1.15 -11.68
N ALA A 63 0.86 0.25 -11.84
CA ALA A 63 0.66 -1.02 -12.54
C ALA A 63 -0.38 -1.89 -11.82
N LEU A 64 -0.27 -2.03 -10.50
CA LEU A 64 -1.23 -2.78 -9.70
C LEU A 64 -2.65 -2.23 -9.84
N HIS A 65 -2.83 -0.91 -9.76
CA HIS A 65 -4.13 -0.28 -9.93
C HIS A 65 -4.75 -0.53 -11.32
N ARG A 66 -3.93 -0.52 -12.39
CA ARG A 66 -4.40 -0.84 -13.74
C ARG A 66 -4.88 -2.29 -13.81
N LEU A 67 -4.10 -3.23 -13.28
CA LEU A 67 -4.47 -4.65 -13.24
C LEU A 67 -5.78 -4.88 -12.48
N LEU A 68 -5.97 -4.24 -11.33
CA LEU A 68 -7.20 -4.34 -10.54
C LEU A 68 -8.41 -3.67 -11.20
N ALA A 69 -8.19 -2.71 -12.11
CA ALA A 69 -9.25 -2.09 -12.89
C ALA A 69 -9.64 -2.93 -14.12
N GLU A 70 -8.69 -3.66 -14.70
CA GLU A 70 -8.90 -4.52 -15.87
C GLU A 70 -9.49 -5.89 -15.52
N GLU A 71 -9.11 -6.47 -14.38
CA GLU A 71 -9.65 -7.74 -13.88
C GLU A 71 -10.61 -7.48 -12.73
N PRO A 72 -11.94 -7.48 -12.97
CA PRO A 72 -12.90 -7.44 -11.87
C PRO A 72 -12.66 -8.67 -10.99
N LEU A 73 -12.21 -8.41 -9.77
CA LEU A 73 -12.00 -9.42 -8.75
C LEU A 73 -13.25 -10.31 -8.67
N PRO A 74 -13.10 -11.66 -8.72
CA PRO A 74 -14.23 -12.55 -8.60
C PRO A 74 -14.95 -12.24 -7.29
N ASP A 75 -16.21 -11.83 -7.44
CA ASP A 75 -17.14 -11.38 -6.42
C ASP A 75 -16.58 -11.30 -4.99
N ALA A 76 -16.23 -10.08 -4.59
CA ALA A 76 -16.20 -9.70 -3.18
C ALA A 76 -17.62 -9.71 -2.54
N GLN A 77 -18.63 -10.32 -3.19
CA GLN A 77 -20.03 -10.35 -2.76
C GLN A 77 -20.30 -11.25 -1.54
N ASP A 78 -19.35 -12.10 -1.11
CA ASP A 78 -19.48 -12.87 0.14
C ASP A 78 -18.44 -12.48 1.20
N ARG A 79 -18.06 -11.20 1.21
CA ARG A 79 -17.20 -10.64 2.25
C ARG A 79 -18.03 -9.64 3.02
N GLY A 80 -18.77 -10.17 3.99
CA GLY A 80 -19.56 -9.39 4.95
C GLY A 80 -18.80 -8.18 5.49
N PRO A 81 -19.53 -7.19 6.05
CA PRO A 81 -19.05 -5.83 6.27
C PRO A 81 -17.60 -5.81 6.77
N LEU A 82 -16.79 -4.96 6.15
CA LEU A 82 -15.41 -4.63 6.50
C LEU A 82 -15.30 -3.99 7.90
N GLU A 83 -16.08 -4.44 8.89
CA GLU A 83 -15.93 -4.19 10.31
C GLU A 83 -14.92 -5.15 10.98
N ARG A 84 -14.12 -5.88 10.20
CA ARG A 84 -12.95 -6.54 10.78
C ARG A 84 -11.91 -5.46 11.05
N LYS A 85 -11.88 -5.01 12.32
CA LYS A 85 -10.76 -4.30 12.96
C LYS A 85 -9.51 -4.46 12.11
N ILE A 86 -9.10 -3.39 11.43
CA ILE A 86 -7.81 -3.33 10.76
C ILE A 86 -6.82 -3.84 11.81
N PRO A 87 -6.15 -4.99 11.60
CA PRO A 87 -5.18 -5.47 12.57
C PRO A 87 -4.19 -4.32 12.76
N SER A 88 -4.00 -3.93 14.02
CA SER A 88 -3.10 -2.84 14.34
C SER A 88 -1.75 -3.12 13.63
N PRO A 89 -1.17 -2.14 12.93
CA PRO A 89 0.07 -2.36 12.15
C PRO A 89 1.27 -2.79 13.01
N VAL A 90 1.09 -2.89 14.34
CA VAL A 90 2.03 -3.37 15.36
C VAL A 90 2.64 -4.75 15.05
N GLY A 91 2.08 -5.54 14.12
CA GLY A 91 2.53 -6.91 13.86
C GLY A 91 3.40 -7.16 12.63
N ILE A 92 3.66 -6.18 11.76
CA ILE A 92 4.46 -6.43 10.55
C ILE A 92 5.95 -6.26 10.88
N GLN A 93 6.60 -7.38 11.25
CA GLN A 93 8.05 -7.40 11.46
C GLN A 93 8.77 -6.92 10.17
N GLY A 94 9.44 -5.78 10.28
CA GLY A 94 10.30 -5.22 9.21
C GLY A 94 9.80 -3.94 8.55
N LEU A 95 8.58 -3.47 8.83
CA LEU A 95 8.05 -2.22 8.27
C LEU A 95 7.70 -1.23 9.38
N CYS A 96 8.64 -0.31 9.63
CA CYS A 96 8.51 0.86 10.52
C CYS A 96 8.40 0.51 12.01
N GLY A 97 9.45 0.82 12.77
CA GLY A 97 9.45 0.70 14.23
C GLY A 97 8.26 1.44 14.83
N GLU A 98 7.58 0.76 15.75
CA GLU A 98 6.65 1.26 16.77
C GLU A 98 6.12 2.68 16.52
N ILE A 99 5.14 2.81 15.60
CA ILE A 99 4.34 4.03 15.52
C ILE A 99 3.54 4.11 16.82
N GLN A 100 4.05 4.84 17.80
CA GLN A 100 3.29 5.12 19.02
C GLN A 100 2.06 5.94 18.65
N PRO A 101 0.84 5.49 19.02
CA PRO A 101 -0.36 6.27 18.78
C PRO A 101 -0.23 7.60 19.52
N MET A 102 -0.47 8.72 18.83
CA MET A 102 -0.50 10.03 19.47
C MET A 102 -1.51 10.00 20.64
N PRO A 103 -1.18 10.61 21.79
CA PRO A 103 -2.13 10.73 22.89
C PRO A 103 -3.36 11.52 22.42
N ALA A 104 -4.52 11.16 22.95
CA ALA A 104 -5.76 11.88 22.67
C ALA A 104 -5.54 13.38 22.94
N LEU A 105 -5.59 14.19 21.88
CA LEU A 105 -5.59 15.64 22.01
C LEU A 105 -6.68 16.04 23.00
N ASN A 106 -6.28 16.68 24.10
CA ASN A 106 -7.19 17.24 25.09
C ASN A 106 -8.15 18.20 24.38
N ARG A 107 -9.31 17.71 23.98
CA ARG A 107 -10.45 18.55 23.57
C ARG A 107 -11.00 19.17 24.84
N GLY A 108 -10.37 20.27 25.28
CA GLY A 108 -10.88 21.09 26.36
C GLY A 108 -12.35 21.40 26.09
N SER A 109 -13.21 20.94 27.00
CA SER A 109 -14.64 21.26 26.98
C SER A 109 -14.79 22.76 27.22
N MET A 110 -14.96 23.53 26.14
CA MET A 110 -15.31 24.94 26.24
C MET A 110 -16.81 25.03 26.53
N VAL A 111 -17.17 24.99 27.81
CA VAL A 111 -18.55 25.24 28.24
C VAL A 111 -18.83 26.73 28.02
N PRO A 112 -19.85 27.12 27.24
CA PRO A 112 -20.18 28.52 27.07
C PRO A 112 -20.65 29.09 28.41
N GLY A 113 -19.96 30.11 28.90
CA GLY A 113 -20.32 30.82 30.12
C GLY A 113 -21.72 31.42 29.97
N LYS A 114 -22.59 31.17 30.96
CA LYS A 114 -23.88 31.85 31.04
C LYS A 114 -23.61 33.34 31.28
N LEU A 115 -23.88 34.17 30.28
CA LEU A 115 -24.00 35.62 30.46
C LEU A 115 -25.17 35.87 31.44
N ARG A 116 -24.85 36.49 32.58
CA ARG A 116 -25.83 37.07 33.50
C ARG A 116 -25.97 38.55 33.19
#